data_AF-A0AAD7YL57-F1
#
_entry.id   AF-A0AAD7YL57-F1
#
_cell.length_a   1.000
_cell.length_b   1.000
_cell.length_c   1.000
_cell.angle_alpha   90.00
_cell.angle_beta   90.00
_cell.angle_gamma   90.00
#
_symmetry.space_group_name_H-M   'P 1'
#
loop_
_entity.id
_entity.type
_entity.pdbx_description
1 polymer ?
#
loop_
_entity_poly.entity_id
_entity_poly.type
_entity_poly.pdbx_seq_one_letter_code
_entity_poly.pdbx_strand_id
1 'polypeptide(L)'
;MIIVYQCTRSLRITGCYFCAVLAGETTELSSRASLAEPSPTKLPKCDRTFVSRGGASNGSFHAPELLNPNNHTRQCLYTFLAAPGQRVQVEFRTFDLRGKPPDGAAVGELPACNHESMDIYSEMASLEAGELVNSAFGGRYCGPIPPRRRVSLHRAVALSFYTDKMYTPPTLFTGTYQFINASE
;
A
#
# COMPACT_ATOMS: atom_id res chain seq x y z
N MET A 1 -2.35 45.12 -32.55
CA MET A 1 -1.63 46.40 -32.44
C MET A 1 -0.17 46.07 -32.17
N ILE A 2 0.73 46.77 -32.85
CA ILE A 2 2.14 46.42 -33.09
C ILE A 2 2.94 46.34 -31.77
N ILE A 3 3.65 45.24 -31.52
CA ILE A 3 4.60 45.13 -30.41
C ILE A 3 5.93 45.71 -30.89
N VAL A 4 6.35 46.84 -30.30
CA VAL A 4 7.67 47.43 -30.53
C VAL A 4 8.59 46.95 -29.41
N TYR A 5 9.60 46.15 -29.73
CA TYR A 5 10.68 45.81 -28.81
C TYR A 5 11.79 46.86 -28.93
N GLN A 6 11.99 47.69 -27.91
CA GLN A 6 13.21 48.50 -27.79
C GLN A 6 14.22 47.73 -26.95
N CYS A 7 15.31 47.31 -27.58
CA CYS A 7 16.42 46.61 -26.95
C CYS A 7 17.56 47.61 -26.75
N THR A 8 17.66 48.22 -25.57
CA THR A 8 18.81 49.09 -25.24
C THR A 8 20.00 48.26 -24.76
N ARG A 9 21.13 48.43 -25.45
CA ARG A 9 22.38 47.69 -25.24
C ARG A 9 23.18 48.37 -24.13
N SER A 10 23.21 47.82 -22.91
CA SER A 10 24.14 48.28 -21.88
C SER A 10 25.47 47.56 -22.03
N LEU A 11 26.52 48.33 -22.32
CA LEU A 11 27.86 47.87 -22.63
C LEU A 11 28.67 47.73 -21.33
N ARG A 12 28.41 46.69 -20.55
CA ARG A 12 29.31 46.12 -19.52
C ARG A 12 28.57 44.99 -18.81
N ILE A 13 29.25 43.85 -18.70
CA ILE A 13 28.88 42.62 -17.96
C ILE A 13 28.22 41.56 -18.84
N THR A 14 29.03 40.54 -19.12
CA THR A 14 28.72 39.30 -19.82
C THR A 14 27.54 38.56 -19.17
N GLY A 15 26.48 38.32 -19.95
CA GLY A 15 25.71 37.07 -19.86
C GLY A 15 24.61 36.93 -18.80
N CYS A 16 23.89 37.98 -18.41
CA CYS A 16 22.63 37.83 -17.64
C CYS A 16 21.56 38.82 -18.14
N TYR A 17 20.44 38.30 -18.66
CA TYR A 17 19.24 39.11 -18.93
C TYR A 17 18.45 39.28 -17.62
N PHE A 18 18.34 40.51 -17.12
CA PHE A 18 17.46 40.87 -16.01
C PHE A 18 16.13 41.36 -16.57
N CYS A 19 15.04 40.64 -16.31
CA CYS A 19 13.68 41.11 -16.50
C CYS A 19 13.11 41.42 -15.11
N ALA A 20 12.96 42.70 -14.78
CA ALA A 20 12.29 43.15 -13.56
C ALA A 20 10.88 43.63 -13.92
N VAL A 21 9.87 43.10 -13.24
CA VAL A 21 8.47 43.56 -13.33
C VAL A 21 8.17 44.36 -12.07
N LEU A 22 7.80 45.63 -12.23
CA LEU A 22 7.28 46.46 -11.14
C LEU A 22 5.78 46.21 -10.99
N ALA A 23 5.35 45.81 -9.79
CA ALA A 23 3.94 45.60 -9.45
C ALA A 23 3.26 46.95 -9.18
N GLY A 24 2.20 47.26 -9.94
CA GLY A 24 1.23 48.31 -9.65
C GLY A 24 -0.06 47.70 -9.10
N GLU A 25 -0.53 48.24 -7.99
CA GLU A 25 -1.67 47.78 -7.20
C GLU A 25 -3.00 48.31 -7.80
N THR A 26 -3.93 47.42 -8.16
CA THR A 26 -5.37 47.74 -8.27
C THR A 26 -6.22 46.51 -7.94
N THR A 27 -7.31 46.79 -7.22
CA THR A 27 -8.30 45.89 -6.62
C THR A 27 -9.01 44.96 -7.62
N GLU A 28 -8.95 43.65 -7.40
CA GLU A 28 -9.94 42.68 -7.91
C GLU A 28 -10.40 41.73 -6.80
N LEU A 29 -11.72 41.60 -6.68
CA LEU A 29 -12.44 40.77 -5.73
C LEU A 29 -12.26 39.28 -6.10
N SER A 30 -11.14 38.69 -5.67
CA SER A 30 -10.85 37.27 -5.87
C SER A 30 -11.48 36.41 -4.78
N SER A 31 -12.68 35.87 -5.03
CA SER A 31 -13.21 34.73 -4.28
C SER A 31 -12.82 33.43 -4.99
N ARG A 32 -11.52 33.14 -5.02
CA ARG A 32 -11.04 31.78 -5.32
C ARG A 32 -11.24 30.92 -4.08
N ALA A 33 -12.34 30.19 -4.06
CA ALA A 33 -12.53 29.06 -3.17
C ALA A 33 -11.34 28.09 -3.37
N SER A 34 -10.47 27.99 -2.36
CA SER A 34 -9.50 26.92 -2.27
C SER A 34 -10.29 25.61 -2.23
N LEU A 35 -10.14 24.79 -3.28
CA LEU A 35 -10.48 23.38 -3.20
C LEU A 35 -9.52 22.78 -2.19
N ALA A 36 -9.95 22.76 -0.93
CA ALA A 36 -9.34 21.92 0.07
C ALA A 36 -9.36 20.49 -0.49
N GLU A 37 -8.18 19.93 -0.78
CA GLU A 37 -8.05 18.50 -0.97
C GLU A 37 -8.73 17.84 0.23
N PRO A 38 -9.69 16.91 0.01
CA PRO A 38 -10.32 16.24 1.12
C PRO A 38 -9.22 15.53 1.92
N SER A 39 -8.98 16.02 3.14
CA SER A 39 -8.16 15.33 4.13
C SER A 39 -8.58 13.86 4.15
N PRO A 40 -7.64 12.90 4.14
CA PRO A 40 -7.98 11.48 4.09
C PRO A 40 -8.89 11.20 5.27
N THR A 41 -10.18 11.00 4.97
CA THR A 41 -11.18 10.65 5.96
C THR A 41 -10.60 9.46 6.70
N LYS A 42 -10.40 9.58 8.02
CA LYS A 42 -9.78 8.52 8.81
C LYS A 42 -10.71 7.31 8.83
N LEU A 43 -10.50 6.45 7.85
CA LEU A 43 -11.14 5.16 7.73
C LEU A 43 -10.67 4.30 8.92
N PRO A 44 -11.54 3.46 9.50
CA PRO A 44 -11.15 2.62 10.62
C PRO A 44 -9.93 1.78 10.24
N LYS A 45 -8.87 1.86 11.07
CA LYS A 45 -7.62 1.14 10.83
C LYS A 45 -7.87 -0.37 10.95
N CYS A 46 -7.81 -1.06 9.82
CA CYS A 46 -7.86 -2.51 9.75
C CYS A 46 -6.47 -3.16 9.81
N ASP A 47 -5.41 -2.35 9.73
CA ASP A 47 -4.04 -2.82 9.82
C ASP A 47 -3.77 -3.53 11.16
N ARG A 48 -2.95 -4.57 11.08
CA ARG A 48 -2.55 -5.40 12.22
C ARG A 48 -1.06 -5.67 12.17
N THR A 49 -0.41 -5.57 13.32
CA THR A 49 1.02 -5.87 13.46
C THR A 49 1.23 -6.89 14.56
N PHE A 50 1.98 -7.94 14.24
CA PHE A 50 2.35 -9.03 15.13
C PHE A 50 3.87 -9.02 15.27
N VAL A 51 4.39 -8.87 16.49
CA VAL A 51 5.84 -8.79 16.73
C VAL A 51 6.25 -9.84 17.73
N SER A 52 7.33 -10.55 17.42
CA SER A 52 7.99 -11.44 18.37
C SER A 52 8.69 -10.63 19.46
N ARG A 53 8.01 -10.40 20.59
CA ARG A 53 8.55 -9.71 21.78
C ARG A 53 8.26 -10.54 23.03
N GLY A 54 9.04 -11.60 23.27
CA GLY A 54 8.97 -12.40 24.52
C GLY A 54 7.58 -12.94 24.90
N GLY A 55 6.63 -12.93 23.97
CA GLY A 55 5.23 -13.29 24.16
C GLY A 55 4.86 -14.49 23.29
N ALA A 56 3.66 -14.45 22.68
CA ALA A 56 3.18 -15.54 21.84
C ALA A 56 4.09 -15.75 20.61
N SER A 57 4.75 -16.91 20.54
CA SER A 57 5.57 -17.34 19.41
C SER A 57 4.71 -17.79 18.22
N ASN A 58 3.41 -18.00 18.43
CA ASN A 58 2.43 -18.34 17.42
C ASN A 58 1.10 -17.65 17.69
N GLY A 59 0.24 -17.62 16.67
CA GLY A 59 -1.10 -17.08 16.81
C GLY A 59 -1.92 -17.27 15.56
N SER A 60 -3.13 -16.71 15.57
CA SER A 60 -4.04 -16.71 14.43
C SER A 60 -4.29 -15.30 13.91
N PHE A 61 -4.54 -15.19 12.62
CA PHE A 61 -5.03 -13.99 11.97
C PHE A 61 -6.29 -14.31 11.16
N HIS A 62 -7.11 -13.30 10.93
CA HIS A 62 -8.37 -13.42 10.20
C HIS A 62 -8.67 -12.13 9.45
N ALA A 63 -9.62 -12.23 8.51
CA ALA A 63 -10.12 -11.08 7.77
C ALA A 63 -10.65 -10.01 8.73
N PRO A 64 -10.46 -8.72 8.42
CA PRO A 64 -11.01 -7.68 9.25
C PRO A 64 -12.52 -7.64 9.03
N GLU A 65 -13.30 -7.48 10.10
CA GLU A 65 -14.70 -7.17 9.93
C GLU A 65 -14.83 -5.73 9.45
N LEU A 66 -15.20 -5.56 8.18
CA LEU A 66 -15.29 -4.24 7.54
C LEU A 66 -16.70 -3.97 7.04
N LEU A 67 -17.20 -2.77 7.37
CA LEU A 67 -18.36 -2.18 6.73
C LEU A 67 -17.91 -1.02 5.84
N ASN A 68 -18.23 -1.11 4.55
CA ASN A 68 -17.78 -0.21 3.50
C ASN A 68 -18.98 0.23 2.64
N PRO A 69 -19.88 1.07 3.19
CA PRO A 69 -21.19 1.35 2.59
C PRO A 69 -21.11 2.00 1.20
N ASN A 70 -20.00 2.68 0.90
CA ASN A 70 -19.79 3.38 -0.37
C ASN A 70 -18.96 2.57 -1.38
N ASN A 71 -18.64 1.30 -1.08
CA ASN A 71 -17.77 0.45 -1.91
C ASN A 71 -16.44 1.12 -2.29
N HIS A 72 -15.89 1.94 -1.38
CA HIS A 72 -14.58 2.53 -1.59
C HIS A 72 -13.51 1.45 -1.52
N THR A 73 -12.39 1.66 -2.21
CA THR A 73 -11.27 0.76 -2.12
C THR A 73 -10.72 0.71 -0.69
N ARG A 74 -10.55 -0.51 -0.18
CA ARG A 74 -9.99 -0.81 1.14
C ARG A 74 -8.73 -1.61 0.95
N GLN A 75 -7.70 -1.24 1.71
CA GLN A 75 -6.47 -1.99 1.79
C GLN A 75 -6.10 -2.13 3.27
N CYS A 76 -5.87 -3.37 3.71
CA CYS A 76 -5.53 -3.71 5.08
C CYS A 76 -4.19 -4.44 5.10
N LEU A 77 -3.26 -3.92 5.90
CA LEU A 77 -1.91 -4.46 6.01
C LEU A 77 -1.74 -5.31 7.27
N TYR A 78 -1.30 -6.55 7.08
CA TYR A 78 -0.95 -7.46 8.16
C TYR A 78 0.57 -7.64 8.17
N THR A 79 1.23 -7.12 9.19
CA THR A 79 2.69 -7.13 9.30
C THR A 79 3.12 -8.09 10.40
N PHE A 80 3.92 -9.08 10.06
CA PHE A 80 4.52 -10.01 11.00
C PHE A 80 6.02 -9.74 11.06
N LEU A 81 6.52 -9.41 12.25
CA LEU A 81 7.92 -9.05 12.47
C LEU A 81 8.54 -9.98 13.51
N ALA A 82 9.45 -10.84 13.04
CA ALA A 82 10.23 -11.74 13.87
C ALA A 82 11.37 -10.99 14.58
N ALA A 83 11.80 -11.52 15.73
CA ALA A 83 12.97 -11.02 16.44
C ALA A 83 14.26 -11.38 15.66
N PRO A 84 15.41 -10.77 15.96
CA PRO A 84 16.69 -11.20 15.41
C PRO A 84 16.92 -12.71 15.65
N GLY A 85 17.36 -13.44 14.63
CA GLY A 85 17.54 -14.90 14.69
C GLY A 85 16.27 -15.72 14.47
N GLN A 86 15.13 -15.08 14.22
CA GLN A 86 13.87 -15.75 13.91
C GLN A 86 13.35 -15.40 12.50
N ARG A 87 12.49 -16.27 11.98
CA ARG A 87 11.72 -16.11 10.73
C ARG A 87 10.23 -16.21 11.03
N VAL A 88 9.41 -15.75 10.10
CA VAL A 88 7.95 -15.85 10.18
C VAL A 88 7.49 -16.96 9.24
N GLN A 89 6.70 -17.88 9.76
CA GLN A 89 5.90 -18.82 8.99
C GLN A 89 4.44 -18.39 9.03
N VAL A 90 3.77 -18.34 7.87
CA VAL A 90 2.33 -18.06 7.75
C VAL A 90 1.63 -19.15 6.95
N GLU A 91 0.42 -19.50 7.37
CA GLU A 91 -0.41 -20.52 6.73
C GLU A 91 -1.88 -20.10 6.76
N PHE A 92 -2.53 -20.14 5.60
CA PHE A 92 -3.97 -19.89 5.49
C PHE A 92 -4.74 -21.18 5.73
N ARG A 93 -5.78 -21.11 6.57
CA ARG A 93 -6.71 -22.21 6.87
C ARG A 93 -7.97 -22.12 6.01
N THR A 94 -8.54 -20.92 5.91
CA THR A 94 -9.68 -20.62 5.03
C THR A 94 -9.34 -19.43 4.15
N PHE A 95 -9.84 -19.43 2.93
CA PHE A 95 -9.60 -18.37 1.96
C PHE A 95 -10.70 -18.43 0.90
N ASP A 96 -11.51 -17.38 0.77
CA ASP A 96 -12.62 -17.34 -0.19
C ASP A 96 -12.79 -15.94 -0.80
N LEU A 97 -11.69 -15.42 -1.38
CA LEU A 97 -11.71 -14.10 -2.01
C LEU A 97 -12.46 -14.13 -3.34
N ARG A 98 -13.09 -13.02 -3.72
CA ARG A 98 -13.72 -12.84 -5.02
C ARG A 98 -12.69 -12.86 -6.13
N GLY A 99 -12.93 -13.73 -7.12
CA GLY A 99 -12.12 -13.86 -8.32
C GLY A 99 -11.84 -15.31 -8.65
N LYS A 100 -11.47 -15.62 -9.89
CA LYS A 100 -11.17 -16.98 -10.35
C LYS A 100 -10.02 -16.96 -11.37
N PRO A 101 -8.77 -16.79 -10.92
CA PRO A 101 -7.63 -16.92 -11.80
C PRO A 101 -7.42 -18.41 -12.14
N PRO A 102 -6.82 -18.72 -13.31
CA PRO A 102 -6.35 -20.07 -13.61
C PRO A 102 -5.43 -20.55 -12.47
N ASP A 103 -5.56 -21.82 -12.07
CA ASP A 103 -4.76 -22.45 -11.01
C ASP A 103 -4.85 -21.81 -9.60
N GLY A 104 -5.81 -20.90 -9.36
CA GLY A 104 -6.07 -20.31 -8.03
C GLY A 104 -5.09 -19.20 -7.61
N ALA A 105 -4.16 -18.80 -8.47
CA ALA A 105 -3.29 -17.65 -8.24
C ALA A 105 -3.19 -16.77 -9.49
N ALA A 106 -3.31 -15.45 -9.33
CA ALA A 106 -3.01 -14.50 -10.39
C ALA A 106 -1.55 -14.07 -10.25
N VAL A 107 -0.66 -14.62 -11.07
CA VAL A 107 0.69 -14.06 -11.20
C VAL A 107 0.61 -12.96 -12.26
N GLY A 108 0.70 -11.70 -11.82
CA GLY A 108 0.62 -10.51 -12.68
C GLY A 108 -0.74 -9.83 -12.69
N GLU A 109 -0.96 -8.96 -13.67
CA GLU A 109 -2.14 -8.11 -13.78
C GLU A 109 -3.28 -8.87 -14.48
N LEU A 110 -3.97 -9.74 -13.73
CA LEU A 110 -5.16 -10.45 -14.21
C LEU A 110 -6.44 -9.68 -13.85
N PRO A 111 -7.35 -9.43 -14.80
CA PRO A 111 -8.63 -8.79 -14.51
C PRO A 111 -9.50 -9.56 -13.51
N ALA A 112 -9.20 -10.84 -13.28
CA ALA A 112 -9.92 -11.71 -12.35
C ALA A 112 -9.73 -11.35 -10.86
N CYS A 113 -8.66 -10.63 -10.48
CA CYS A 113 -8.36 -10.28 -9.08
C CYS A 113 -8.35 -8.76 -8.81
N ASN A 114 -8.97 -7.94 -9.66
CA ASN A 114 -8.95 -6.47 -9.54
C ASN A 114 -9.82 -5.90 -8.41
N HIS A 115 -10.64 -6.76 -7.85
CA HIS A 115 -11.77 -6.41 -7.01
C HIS A 115 -11.59 -6.89 -5.58
N GLU A 116 -10.91 -8.02 -5.42
CA GLU A 116 -10.52 -8.56 -4.14
C GLU A 116 -9.24 -9.38 -4.33
N SER A 117 -8.21 -9.09 -3.54
CA SER A 117 -6.92 -9.74 -3.69
C SER A 117 -6.13 -9.75 -2.39
N MET A 118 -5.31 -10.77 -2.23
CA MET A 118 -4.30 -10.89 -1.19
C MET A 118 -2.93 -10.88 -1.82
N ASP A 119 -2.12 -9.89 -1.49
CA ASP A 119 -0.72 -9.79 -1.88
C ASP A 119 0.14 -10.31 -0.73
N ILE A 120 1.06 -11.24 -1.02
CA ILE A 120 1.93 -11.85 -0.02
C ILE A 120 3.38 -11.46 -0.28
N TYR A 121 4.01 -10.82 0.70
CA TYR A 121 5.40 -10.41 0.66
C TYR A 121 6.20 -11.18 1.72
N SER A 122 6.98 -12.18 1.29
CA SER A 122 7.81 -13.02 2.17
C SER A 122 9.31 -12.73 2.09
N GLU A 123 9.72 -11.88 1.15
CA GLU A 123 11.13 -11.58 0.84
C GLU A 123 11.45 -10.10 1.12
N MET A 124 10.93 -9.56 2.22
CA MET A 124 11.13 -8.15 2.60
C MET A 124 12.33 -8.03 3.54
N ALA A 125 13.29 -7.16 3.20
CA ALA A 125 14.42 -6.87 4.08
C ALA A 125 14.04 -5.85 5.18
N SER A 126 13.19 -4.88 4.84
CA SER A 126 12.68 -3.82 5.71
C SER A 126 11.15 -3.69 5.64
N LEU A 127 10.60 -2.97 6.63
CA LEU A 127 9.18 -2.59 6.69
C LEU A 127 8.91 -1.20 6.10
N GLU A 128 9.90 -0.58 5.45
CA GLU A 128 9.70 0.72 4.82
C GLU A 128 8.77 0.61 3.61
N ALA A 129 7.87 1.58 3.44
CA ALA A 129 6.87 1.56 2.39
C ALA A 129 7.48 1.46 0.97
N GLY A 130 8.70 1.97 0.77
CA GLY A 130 9.45 1.82 -0.48
C GLY A 130 9.98 0.41 -0.72
N GLU A 131 10.24 -0.37 0.34
CA GLU A 131 10.70 -1.75 0.23
C GLU A 131 9.57 -2.75 0.01
N LEU A 132 8.33 -2.44 0.38
CA LEU A 132 7.17 -3.25 -0.03
C LEU A 132 6.98 -3.28 -1.56
N VAL A 133 7.37 -2.19 -2.23
CA VAL A 133 7.31 -2.06 -3.70
C VAL A 133 8.48 -2.77 -4.39
N ASN A 134 9.65 -2.85 -3.73
CA ASN A 134 10.86 -3.46 -4.28
C ASN A 134 11.12 -4.90 -3.81
N SER A 135 10.35 -5.39 -2.83
CA SER A 135 10.44 -6.77 -2.35
C SER A 135 9.95 -7.72 -3.43
N ALA A 136 10.68 -8.83 -3.61
CA ALA A 136 10.26 -9.88 -4.53
C ALA A 136 8.85 -10.37 -4.15
N PHE A 137 7.92 -10.14 -5.07
CA PHE A 137 6.51 -10.39 -4.86
C PHE A 137 6.24 -11.90 -4.75
N GLY A 138 5.71 -12.33 -3.61
CA GLY A 138 5.34 -13.74 -3.38
C GLY A 138 4.06 -14.19 -4.11
N GLY A 139 3.37 -13.27 -4.80
CA GLY A 139 2.18 -13.52 -5.62
C GLY A 139 0.93 -12.78 -5.18
N ARG A 140 -0.01 -12.57 -6.12
CA ARG A 140 -1.36 -12.01 -5.90
C ARG A 140 -2.35 -13.16 -5.93
N TYR A 141 -3.16 -13.28 -4.90
CA TYR A 141 -4.07 -14.41 -4.72
C TYR A 141 -5.51 -13.92 -4.63
N CYS A 142 -6.42 -14.60 -5.32
CA CYS A 142 -7.85 -14.45 -5.16
C CYS A 142 -8.55 -15.79 -5.49
N GLY A 143 -9.83 -15.91 -5.17
CA GLY A 143 -10.57 -17.17 -5.28
C GLY A 143 -10.59 -18.00 -3.99
N PRO A 144 -11.09 -19.24 -4.06
CA PRO A 144 -11.34 -20.10 -2.91
C PRO A 144 -10.13 -20.97 -2.50
N ILE A 145 -9.02 -20.89 -3.24
CA ILE A 145 -7.87 -21.76 -3.02
C ILE A 145 -6.88 -21.02 -2.12
N PRO A 146 -6.63 -21.49 -0.88
CA PRO A 146 -5.69 -20.84 0.01
C PRO A 146 -4.25 -20.92 -0.54
N PRO A 147 -3.46 -19.84 -0.43
CA PRO A 147 -2.05 -19.86 -0.75
C PRO A 147 -1.30 -20.92 0.07
N ARG A 148 -0.29 -21.55 -0.54
CA ARG A 148 0.59 -22.48 0.19
C ARG A 148 1.29 -21.78 1.35
N ARG A 149 1.62 -22.56 2.39
CA ARG A 149 2.41 -22.11 3.53
C ARG A 149 3.68 -21.38 3.08
N ARG A 150 3.93 -20.20 3.65
CA ARG A 150 5.10 -19.36 3.33
C ARG A 150 5.97 -19.18 4.56
N VAL A 151 7.28 -19.18 4.36
CA VAL A 151 8.29 -18.83 5.36
C VAL A 151 9.06 -17.63 4.85
N SER A 152 9.32 -16.65 5.71
CA SER A 152 10.07 -15.45 5.33
C SER A 152 11.53 -15.77 5.02
N LEU A 153 12.08 -15.10 4.00
CA LEU A 153 13.52 -15.15 3.72
C LEU A 153 14.32 -14.44 4.81
N HIS A 154 13.83 -13.25 5.21
CA HIS A 154 14.37 -12.41 6.27
C HIS A 154 13.48 -12.49 7.53
N ARG A 155 13.24 -11.37 8.21
CA ARG A 155 12.54 -11.31 9.50
C ARG A 155 11.07 -10.89 9.39
N ALA A 156 10.56 -10.64 8.20
CA ALA A 156 9.23 -10.06 8.03
C ALA A 156 8.39 -10.77 6.96
N VAL A 157 7.09 -10.82 7.22
CA VAL A 157 6.05 -11.12 6.21
C VAL A 157 5.03 -9.98 6.25
N ALA A 158 4.60 -9.52 5.10
CA ALA A 158 3.45 -8.65 4.98
C ALA A 158 2.38 -9.31 4.11
N LEU A 159 1.12 -9.16 4.52
CA LEU A 159 -0.04 -9.51 3.72
C LEU A 159 -0.81 -8.22 3.46
N SER A 160 -1.10 -7.92 2.21
CA SER A 160 -1.92 -6.77 1.81
C SER A 160 -3.23 -7.29 1.25
N PHE A 161 -4.30 -7.14 2.05
CA PHE A 161 -5.65 -7.49 1.64
C PHE A 161 -6.33 -6.28 1.01
N TYR A 162 -6.73 -6.41 -0.23
CA TYR A 162 -7.50 -5.42 -0.97
C TYR A 162 -8.92 -5.90 -1.18
N THR A 163 -9.90 -5.01 -0.99
CA THR A 163 -11.32 -5.26 -1.31
C THR A 163 -12.05 -3.95 -1.57
N ASP A 164 -13.02 -3.98 -2.47
CA ASP A 164 -14.00 -2.91 -2.70
C ASP A 164 -15.42 -3.33 -2.24
N LYS A 165 -15.54 -4.48 -1.57
CA LYS A 165 -16.82 -5.05 -1.14
C LYS A 165 -17.46 -4.23 -0.03
N MET A 166 -18.80 -4.20 -0.01
CA MET A 166 -19.58 -3.48 1.01
C MET A 166 -19.39 -4.05 2.42
N TYR A 167 -19.24 -5.37 2.55
CA TYR A 167 -19.05 -6.05 3.83
C TYR A 167 -18.00 -7.15 3.70
N THR A 168 -17.04 -7.14 4.61
CA THR A 168 -16.04 -8.19 4.76
C THR A 168 -16.31 -8.95 6.06
N PRO A 169 -16.71 -10.23 6.00
CA PRO A 169 -16.86 -11.05 7.20
C PRO A 169 -15.49 -11.49 7.73
N PRO A 170 -15.33 -11.69 9.05
CA PRO A 170 -14.06 -12.16 9.63
C PRO A 170 -13.69 -13.58 9.20
N THR A 171 -14.64 -14.35 8.65
CA THR A 171 -14.43 -15.71 8.16
C THR A 171 -13.90 -15.77 6.73
N LEU A 172 -13.84 -14.65 6.00
CA LEU A 172 -13.44 -14.58 4.58
C LEU A 172 -12.08 -15.24 4.34
N PHE A 173 -11.13 -14.96 5.23
CA PHE A 173 -9.90 -15.72 5.33
C PHE A 173 -9.51 -15.85 6.80
N THR A 174 -8.88 -16.98 7.13
CA THR A 174 -8.30 -17.23 8.44
C THR A 174 -6.96 -17.93 8.25
N GLY A 175 -6.06 -17.75 9.21
CA GLY A 175 -4.75 -18.36 9.14
C GLY A 175 -4.05 -18.36 10.48
N THR A 176 -2.87 -18.97 10.47
CA THR A 176 -1.96 -19.00 11.62
C THR A 176 -0.59 -18.51 11.23
N TYR A 177 0.09 -17.91 12.21
CA TYR A 177 1.48 -17.50 12.08
C TYR A 177 2.29 -18.11 13.22
N GLN A 178 3.59 -18.29 12.96
CA GLN A 178 4.57 -18.71 13.95
C GLN A 178 5.90 -18.01 13.69
N PHE A 179 6.57 -17.61 14.76
CA PHE A 179 7.96 -17.17 14.76
C PHE A 179 8.85 -18.38 15.02
N ILE A 180 9.54 -18.84 13.98
CA ILE A 180 10.42 -20.01 13.99
C ILE A 180 11.87 -19.57 14.09
N ASN A 181 12.78 -20.48 14.46
CA ASN A 181 14.21 -20.19 14.45
C ASN A 181 14.71 -20.05 13.00
N ALA A 182 15.62 -19.12 12.72
CA ALA A 182 16.15 -18.94 11.37
C ALA A 182 17.02 -20.11 10.87
N SER A 183 17.51 -20.95 11.79
CA SER A 183 18.33 -22.13 11.51
C SER A 183 17.54 -23.43 11.32
N GLU A 184 16.21 -23.38 11.46
CA GLU A 184 15.28 -24.50 11.22
C GLU A 184 14.90 -24.58 9.74
#